data_AF-A0AA38N0B4-F1
#
_entry.id   AF-A0AA38N0B4-F1
#
_cell.length_a   1.000
_cell.length_b   1.000
_cell.length_c   1.000
_cell.angle_alpha   90.00
_cell.angle_beta   90.00
_cell.angle_gamma   90.00
#
_symmetry.space_group_name_H-M   'P 1'
#
loop_
_entity.id
_entity.type
_entity.pdbx_description
1 polymer ?
#
loop_
_entity_poly.entity_id
_entity_poly.type
_entity_poly.pdbx_seq_one_letter_code
_entity_poly.pdbx_strand_id
1 'polypeptide(L)'
;MLNQNSFIPSHLPPTPTPARRHARAALQNMDETYNAVVITALENIPFCCHEDLLTMSRSQLIAVARSLNTKLPSVMRIDISDQRTDFFIRKSIEVLV
;
A
#
# COMPACT_ATOMS: atom_id res chain seq x y z
N MET A 1 -25.30 36.90 50.61
CA MET A 1 -25.13 36.54 49.18
C MET A 1 -23.73 36.92 48.76
N LEU A 2 -22.87 35.94 48.45
CA LEU A 2 -21.55 36.15 47.84
C LEU A 2 -21.44 35.17 46.66
N ASN A 3 -21.29 35.74 45.46
CA ASN A 3 -21.32 35.06 44.17
C ASN A 3 -19.95 34.44 43.87
N GLN A 4 -19.90 33.13 43.57
CA GLN A 4 -18.69 32.42 43.18
C GLN A 4 -18.50 32.51 41.66
N ASN A 5 -17.54 33.30 41.20
CA ASN A 5 -17.08 33.27 39.81
C ASN A 5 -15.92 32.28 39.66
N SER A 6 -16.24 31.06 39.24
CA SER A 6 -15.26 30.06 38.83
C SER A 6 -14.85 30.32 37.37
N PHE A 7 -13.64 30.81 37.14
CA PHE A 7 -13.04 30.85 35.80
C PHE A 7 -12.73 29.42 35.35
N ILE A 8 -13.46 28.91 34.36
CA ILE A 8 -13.09 27.70 33.63
C ILE A 8 -12.36 28.13 32.35
N PRO A 9 -11.06 27.84 32.17
CA PRO A 9 -10.40 28.06 30.89
C PRO A 9 -10.83 26.97 29.91
N SER A 10 -11.82 27.26 29.07
CA SER A 10 -12.25 26.40 27.97
C SER A 10 -11.39 26.63 26.75
N HIS A 11 -10.22 25.97 26.68
CA HIS A 11 -9.63 25.43 25.45
C HIS A 11 -8.28 24.76 25.76
N LEU A 12 -8.28 23.43 25.92
CA LEU A 12 -7.04 22.70 25.64
C LEU A 12 -6.81 22.75 24.13
N PRO A 13 -5.57 23.00 23.65
CA PRO A 13 -5.25 22.80 22.24
C PRO A 13 -5.49 21.33 21.88
N PRO A 14 -5.96 21.02 20.65
CA PRO A 14 -6.14 19.65 20.23
C PRO A 14 -4.79 18.94 20.32
N THR A 15 -4.74 17.85 21.10
CA THR A 15 -3.57 16.99 21.19
C THR A 15 -3.16 16.59 19.76
N PRO A 16 -1.90 16.84 19.33
CA PRO A 16 -1.46 16.43 18.01
C PRO A 16 -1.60 14.91 17.95
N THR A 17 -2.56 14.43 17.16
CA THR A 17 -2.72 13.01 16.91
C THR A 17 -1.41 12.56 16.26
N PRO A 18 -0.68 11.58 16.81
CA PRO A 18 0.56 11.13 16.19
C PRO A 18 0.24 10.69 14.77
N ALA A 19 0.82 11.38 13.79
CA ALA A 19 0.65 11.04 12.38
C ALA A 19 1.09 9.58 12.20
N ARG A 20 0.14 8.69 11.88
CA ARG A 20 0.45 7.29 11.57
C ARG A 20 1.51 7.29 10.47
N ARG A 21 2.72 6.80 10.77
CA ARG A 21 3.72 6.56 9.75
C ARG A 21 3.32 5.29 9.01
N HIS A 22 2.90 5.44 7.76
CA HIS A 22 2.65 4.30 6.89
C HIS A 22 3.97 3.59 6.60
N ALA A 23 3.96 2.26 6.67
CA ALA A 23 5.11 1.48 6.26
C ALA A 23 5.32 1.64 4.75
N ARG A 24 6.56 1.90 4.35
CA ARG A 24 6.98 2.12 2.95
C ARG A 24 7.87 0.97 2.53
N ALA A 25 7.81 0.61 1.26
CA ALA A 25 8.62 -0.46 0.68
C ALA A 25 9.23 0.02 -0.64
N ALA A 26 10.27 -0.65 -1.09
CA ALA A 26 10.81 -0.47 -2.43
C ALA A 26 10.96 -1.84 -3.09
N LEU A 27 10.45 -1.97 -4.31
CA LEU A 27 10.66 -3.16 -5.13
C LEU A 27 11.96 -3.00 -5.90
N GLN A 28 12.83 -3.99 -5.84
CA GLN A 28 14.07 -4.02 -6.59
C GLN A 28 13.98 -5.11 -7.67
N ASN A 29 14.10 -4.70 -8.92
CA ASN A 29 14.08 -5.62 -10.06
C ASN A 29 15.34 -5.45 -10.90
N MET A 30 15.85 -6.55 -11.44
CA MET A 30 16.97 -6.52 -12.38
C MET A 30 16.42 -6.41 -13.81
N ASP A 31 16.92 -5.44 -14.56
CA ASP A 31 16.74 -5.37 -16.01
C ASP A 31 18.01 -5.93 -16.67
N GLU A 32 17.94 -7.19 -17.08
CA GLU A 32 19.07 -7.87 -17.73
C GLU A 32 19.38 -7.30 -19.12
N THR A 33 18.39 -6.69 -19.78
CA THR A 33 18.57 -6.13 -21.14
C THR A 33 19.52 -4.93 -21.09
N TYR A 34 19.39 -4.11 -20.06
CA TYR A 34 20.22 -2.91 -19.88
C TYR A 34 21.26 -3.03 -18.77
N ASN A 35 21.41 -4.22 -18.18
CA ASN A 35 22.25 -4.47 -17.00
C ASN A 35 22.02 -3.42 -15.90
N ALA A 36 20.75 -3.18 -15.56
CA ALA A 36 20.33 -2.10 -14.69
C ALA A 36 19.48 -2.62 -13.53
N VAL A 37 19.46 -1.85 -12.42
CA VAL A 37 18.56 -2.11 -11.30
C VAL A 37 17.43 -1.10 -11.32
N VAL A 38 16.19 -1.58 -11.41
CA VAL A 38 14.98 -0.78 -11.34
C VAL A 38 14.46 -0.79 -9.90
N ILE A 39 14.46 0.37 -9.26
CA ILE A 39 13.92 0.56 -7.92
C ILE A 39 12.57 1.28 -8.02
N THR A 40 11.49 0.62 -7.59
CA THR A 40 10.14 1.19 -7.54
C THR A 40 9.74 1.45 -6.09
N ALA A 41 9.65 2.71 -5.70
CA ALA A 41 9.21 3.09 -4.35
C ALA A 41 7.68 2.97 -4.20
N LEU A 42 7.25 2.31 -3.14
CA LEU A 42 5.85 2.13 -2.75
C LEU A 42 5.55 2.96 -1.49
N GLU A 43 4.50 3.77 -1.56
CA GLU A 43 4.05 4.61 -0.45
C GLU A 43 3.34 3.82 0.65
N ASN A 44 2.82 2.64 0.30
CA ASN A 44 2.13 1.73 1.20
C ASN A 44 2.56 0.29 0.88
N ILE A 45 2.62 -0.57 1.89
CA ILE A 45 2.78 -2.00 1.67
C ILE A 45 1.45 -2.55 1.12
N PRO A 46 1.46 -3.24 -0.04
CA PRO A 46 0.23 -3.67 -0.71
C PRO A 46 -0.58 -4.74 0.03
N PHE A 47 0.05 -5.51 0.92
CA PHE A 47 -0.59 -6.51 1.80
C PHE A 47 0.32 -6.83 2.99
N CYS A 48 -0.24 -7.34 4.10
CA CYS A 48 0.51 -7.46 5.36
C CYS A 48 1.41 -8.70 5.44
N CYS A 49 1.07 -9.79 4.75
CA CYS A 49 1.83 -11.04 4.73
C CYS A 49 1.49 -11.89 3.49
N HIS A 50 2.35 -12.87 3.18
CA HIS A 50 2.13 -13.80 2.06
C HIS A 50 0.84 -14.65 2.25
N GLU A 51 0.48 -14.99 3.49
CA GLU A 51 -0.74 -15.76 3.80
C GLU A 51 -2.02 -15.03 3.37
N ASP A 52 -2.06 -13.71 3.55
CA ASP A 52 -3.19 -12.87 3.12
C ASP A 52 -3.38 -12.99 1.60
N LEU A 53 -2.29 -12.91 0.83
CA LEU A 53 -2.30 -13.04 -0.64
C LEU A 53 -2.90 -14.38 -1.12
N LEU A 54 -2.66 -15.48 -0.40
CA LEU A 54 -3.22 -16.80 -0.73
C LEU A 54 -4.74 -16.86 -0.53
N THR A 55 -5.27 -16.11 0.44
CA THR A 55 -6.69 -16.13 0.82
C THR A 55 -7.51 -15.02 0.16
N MET A 56 -6.86 -14.04 -0.47
CA MET A 56 -7.52 -12.93 -1.16
C MET A 56 -8.51 -13.41 -2.25
N SER A 57 -9.69 -12.79 -2.23
CA SER A 57 -10.66 -12.85 -3.32
C SER A 57 -10.14 -12.15 -4.59
N ARG A 58 -10.75 -12.45 -5.74
CA ARG A 58 -10.39 -11.81 -7.02
C ARG A 58 -10.39 -10.28 -6.96
N SER A 59 -11.40 -9.67 -6.33
CA SER A 59 -11.50 -8.21 -6.24
C SER A 59 -10.35 -7.61 -5.43
N GLN A 60 -9.92 -8.28 -4.35
CA GLN A 60 -8.76 -7.89 -3.56
C GLN A 60 -7.46 -8.04 -4.36
N LEU A 61 -7.28 -9.16 -5.08
CA LEU A 61 -6.13 -9.36 -5.97
C LEU A 61 -6.03 -8.26 -7.03
N ILE A 62 -7.15 -7.93 -7.68
CA ILE A 62 -7.20 -6.84 -8.67
C ILE A 62 -6.86 -5.50 -8.04
N ALA A 63 -7.37 -5.20 -6.83
CA ALA A 63 -7.07 -3.94 -6.14
C ALA A 63 -5.57 -3.79 -5.84
N VAL A 64 -4.94 -4.86 -5.34
CA VAL A 64 -3.49 -4.91 -5.11
C VAL A 64 -2.72 -4.72 -6.41
N ALA A 65 -3.04 -5.51 -7.45
CA ALA A 65 -2.38 -5.43 -8.74
C ALA A 65 -2.54 -4.05 -9.40
N ARG A 66 -3.70 -3.40 -9.27
CA ARG A 66 -3.91 -2.02 -9.73
C ARG A 66 -3.00 -1.04 -8.99
N SER A 67 -2.93 -1.14 -7.66
CA SER A 67 -2.06 -0.30 -6.85
C SER A 67 -0.60 -0.41 -7.29
N LEU A 68 -0.11 -1.64 -7.48
CA LEU A 68 1.23 -1.90 -8.01
C LEU A 68 1.41 -1.31 -9.42
N ASN A 69 0.46 -1.56 -10.33
CA ASN A 69 0.52 -1.08 -11.72
C ASN A 69 0.57 0.45 -11.84
N THR A 70 0.09 1.21 -10.83
CA THR A 70 0.23 2.68 -10.83
C THR A 70 1.67 3.14 -10.65
N LYS A 71 2.52 2.32 -10.03
CA LYS A 71 3.93 2.63 -9.74
C LYS A 71 4.89 1.89 -10.66
N LEU A 72 4.49 0.71 -11.17
CA LEU A 72 5.35 -0.11 -12.01
C LEU A 72 5.54 0.49 -13.42
N PRO A 73 6.74 0.34 -14.02
CA PRO A 73 6.97 0.58 -15.44
C PRO A 73 6.02 -0.27 -16.30
N SER A 74 5.64 0.24 -17.48
CA SER A 74 4.64 -0.39 -18.36
C SER A 74 4.91 -1.87 -18.65
N VAL A 75 6.18 -2.23 -18.85
CA VAL A 75 6.65 -3.60 -19.14
C VAL A 75 6.43 -4.57 -17.96
N MET A 76 6.42 -4.06 -16.73
CA MET A 76 6.29 -4.85 -15.52
C MET A 76 4.86 -4.89 -14.97
N ARG A 77 3.91 -4.25 -15.65
CA ARG A 77 2.52 -4.22 -15.21
C ARG A 77 1.89 -5.60 -15.28
N ILE A 78 1.12 -5.93 -14.25
CA ILE A 78 0.35 -7.16 -14.16
C ILE A 78 -0.88 -7.02 -15.05
N ASP A 79 -1.10 -7.99 -15.95
CA ASP A 79 -2.33 -8.09 -16.71
C ASP A 79 -3.49 -8.52 -15.80
N ILE A 80 -4.46 -7.63 -15.65
CA ILE A 80 -5.65 -7.80 -14.80
C ILE A 80 -6.94 -7.92 -15.62
N SER A 81 -6.84 -8.24 -16.90
CA SER A 81 -8.00 -8.46 -17.76
C SER A 81 -8.84 -9.65 -17.29
N ASP A 82 -10.12 -9.66 -17.67
CA ASP A 82 -11.07 -10.69 -17.25
C ASP A 82 -10.68 -12.11 -17.70
N GLN A 83 -9.81 -12.22 -18.71
CA GLN A 83 -9.27 -13.50 -19.20
C GLN A 83 -8.21 -14.11 -18.27
N ARG A 84 -7.64 -13.34 -17.33
CA ARG A 84 -6.64 -13.83 -16.38
C ARG A 84 -7.30 -14.47 -15.18
N THR A 85 -6.78 -15.64 -14.81
CA THR A 85 -7.22 -16.38 -13.62
C THR A 85 -6.71 -15.71 -12.34
N ASP A 86 -7.39 -15.97 -11.23
CA ASP A 86 -6.94 -15.51 -9.91
C ASP A 86 -5.55 -16.03 -9.57
N PHE A 87 -5.26 -17.27 -9.97
CA PHE A 87 -3.93 -17.88 -9.83
C PHE A 87 -2.85 -17.08 -10.57
N PHE A 88 -3.12 -16.66 -11.82
CA PHE A 88 -2.19 -15.85 -12.58
C PHE A 88 -1.90 -14.53 -11.87
N ILE A 89 -2.94 -13.78 -11.50
CA ILE A 89 -2.79 -12.46 -10.86
C ILE A 89 -2.03 -12.61 -9.54
N ARG A 90 -2.39 -13.61 -8.72
CA ARG A 90 -1.72 -13.91 -7.46
C ARG A 90 -0.23 -14.22 -7.67
N LYS A 91 0.09 -15.10 -8.62
CA LYS A 91 1.47 -15.49 -8.90
C LYS A 91 2.29 -14.30 -9.41
N SER A 92 1.71 -13.44 -10.24
CA SER A 92 2.38 -12.21 -10.70
C SER A 92 2.67 -11.24 -9.55
N ILE A 93 1.75 -11.07 -8.60
CA ILE A 93 2.01 -10.28 -7.39
C ILE A 93 3.16 -10.89 -6.58
N GLU A 94 3.12 -12.21 -6.37
CA GLU A 94 4.14 -12.94 -5.60
C GLU A 94 5.54 -12.84 -6.22
N VAL A 95 5.67 -12.85 -7.55
CA VAL A 95 6.98 -12.72 -8.22
C VAL A 95 7.56 -11.31 -8.08
N LEU A 96 6.73 -10.29 -7.86
CA LEU A 96 7.16 -8.90 -7.75
C LEU A 96 7.65 -8.49 -6.36
N VAL A 97 7.27 -9.23 -5.30
CA VAL A 97 7.52 -8.89 -3.88
C VAL A 97 8.45 -9.85 -3.16
#